data_AF-F2BDY0-F1
#
_entry.id   AF-F2BDY0-F1
#
_cell.length_a   1.000
_cell.length_b   1.000
_cell.length_c   1.000
_cell.angle_alpha   90.00
_cell.angle_beta   90.00
_cell.angle_gamma   90.00
#
_symmetry.space_group_name_H-M   'P 1'
#
loop_
_entity.id
_entity.type
_entity.pdbx_description
1 polymer ?
#
loop_
_entity_poly.entity_id
_entity_poly.type
_entity_poly.pdbx_seq_one_letter_code
_entity_poly.pdbx_strand_id
1 'polypeptide(L)'
;MLNRPQVLAAWLRKNFDFYADTDDSGQQYFYRADDQERTLFYEVCDEGNRELLAIGPDDTLLALMIDIARLLGDGSRVVGDEGETYVSPVRSYTHPDDAATLAAVYGHNSLGRKLFDFLLSIWILLLLWLIVFLFKLWKE
;
A
#
# COMPACT_ATOMS: atom_id res chain seq x y z
N MET A 1 12.92 -0.03 23.89
CA MET A 1 12.41 -0.85 22.77
C MET A 1 10.90 -0.91 22.90
N LEU A 2 10.17 -0.29 21.96
CA LEU A 2 8.71 -0.18 21.93
C LEU A 2 8.00 -1.48 21.52
N ASN A 3 8.66 -2.64 21.66
CA ASN A 3 8.19 -3.94 21.16
C ASN A 3 7.08 -4.58 22.01
N ARG A 4 6.40 -3.82 22.87
CA ARG A 4 5.21 -4.27 23.58
C ARG A 4 4.02 -3.46 23.06
N PRO A 5 2.98 -4.11 22.52
CA PRO A 5 1.77 -3.45 21.98
C PRO A 5 1.22 -2.33 22.88
N GLN A 6 1.26 -2.55 24.20
CA GLN A 6 0.81 -1.58 25.21
C GLN A 6 1.67 -0.31 25.28
N VAL A 7 2.99 -0.42 25.05
CA VAL A 7 3.91 0.72 25.07
C VAL A 7 3.74 1.55 23.80
N LEU A 8 3.57 0.89 22.65
CA LEU A 8 3.24 1.56 21.39
C LEU A 8 1.91 2.30 21.49
N ALA A 9 0.86 1.64 21.98
CA ALA A 9 -0.46 2.25 22.20
C ALA A 9 -0.37 3.51 23.08
N ALA A 10 0.32 3.42 24.23
CA ALA A 10 0.49 4.57 25.12
C ALA A 10 1.27 5.72 24.47
N TRP A 11 2.28 5.39 23.66
CA TRP A 11 3.07 6.39 22.96
C TRP A 11 2.30 7.06 21.83
N LEU A 12 1.58 6.30 21.00
CA LEU A 12 0.72 6.81 19.94
C LEU A 12 -0.39 7.70 20.50
N ARG A 13 -1.01 7.28 21.62
CA ARG A 13 -1.99 8.08 22.34
C ARG A 13 -1.44 9.42 22.80
N LYS A 14 -0.26 9.40 23.43
CA LYS A 14 0.34 10.61 24.00
C LYS A 14 0.79 11.61 22.95
N ASN A 15 1.33 11.15 21.83
CA ASN A 15 1.99 12.03 20.85
C ASN A 15 1.10 12.38 19.65
N PHE A 16 0.10 11.55 19.33
CA PHE A 16 -0.67 11.66 18.09
C PHE A 16 -2.18 11.47 18.29
N ASP A 17 -2.64 11.36 19.54
CA ASP A 17 -4.06 11.19 19.91
C ASP A 17 -4.70 9.87 19.42
N PHE A 18 -3.91 8.90 18.97
CA PHE A 18 -4.42 7.59 18.55
C PHE A 18 -4.81 6.71 19.74
N TYR A 19 -5.96 6.06 19.65
CA TYR A 19 -6.47 5.07 20.58
C TYR A 19 -6.24 3.68 20.01
N ALA A 20 -5.94 2.70 20.85
CA ALA A 20 -5.80 1.32 20.45
C ALA A 20 -7.11 0.57 20.72
N ASP A 21 -7.51 -0.30 19.80
CA ASP A 21 -8.57 -1.28 19.98
C ASP A 21 -8.18 -2.57 19.24
N THR A 22 -8.99 -3.61 19.35
CA THR A 22 -8.73 -4.93 18.79
C THR A 22 -9.98 -5.42 18.08
N ASP A 23 -9.81 -5.97 16.88
CA ASP A 23 -10.93 -6.53 16.13
C ASP A 23 -11.30 -7.95 16.62
N ASP A 24 -12.35 -8.53 16.04
CA ASP A 24 -12.83 -9.88 16.38
C ASP A 24 -11.79 -10.98 16.09
N SER A 25 -10.78 -10.69 15.25
CA SER A 25 -9.70 -11.61 14.93
C SER A 25 -8.53 -11.54 15.92
N GLY A 26 -8.53 -10.54 16.82
CA GLY A 26 -7.44 -10.27 17.73
C GLY A 26 -6.36 -9.33 17.17
N GLN A 27 -6.57 -8.75 15.98
CA GLN A 27 -5.63 -7.80 15.39
C GLN A 27 -5.81 -6.43 16.06
N GLN A 28 -4.69 -5.88 16.56
CA GLN A 28 -4.68 -4.53 17.13
C GLN A 28 -4.66 -3.49 16.01
N TYR A 29 -5.51 -2.48 16.16
CA TYR A 29 -5.54 -1.32 15.28
C TYR A 29 -5.59 -0.03 16.10
N PHE A 30 -5.22 1.08 15.46
CA PHE A 30 -5.18 2.39 16.08
C PHE A 30 -6.02 3.40 15.30
N TYR A 31 -6.90 4.12 15.98
CA TYR A 31 -7.81 5.08 15.37
C TYR A 31 -7.78 6.41 16.11
N ARG A 32 -8.26 7.48 15.49
CA ARG A 32 -8.53 8.75 16.18
C ARG A 32 -10.02 8.92 16.41
N ALA A 33 -10.39 9.54 17.53
CA ALA A 33 -11.81 9.71 17.89
C ALA A 33 -12.55 10.68 16.95
N ASP A 34 -11.82 11.62 16.34
CA ASP A 34 -12.36 12.59 15.38
C ASP A 34 -12.37 12.08 13.93
N ASP A 35 -11.71 10.94 13.67
CA ASP A 35 -11.60 10.35 12.34
C ASP A 35 -11.37 8.83 12.43
N GLN A 36 -12.47 8.09 12.56
CA GLN A 36 -12.45 6.62 12.67
C GLN A 36 -12.20 5.91 11.34
N GLU A 37 -12.32 6.62 10.20
CA GLU A 37 -12.06 6.02 8.89
C GLU A 37 -10.55 5.85 8.66
N ARG A 38 -9.72 6.68 9.31
CA ARG A 38 -8.26 6.62 9.25
C ARG A 38 -7.68 5.70 10.32
N THR A 39 -7.76 4.41 10.06
CA THR A 39 -7.21 3.37 10.94
C THR A 39 -5.77 3.01 10.55
N LEU A 40 -4.88 2.94 11.53
CA LEU A 40 -3.51 2.47 11.41
C LEU A 40 -3.35 1.05 11.94
N PHE A 41 -2.49 0.28 11.28
CA PHE A 41 -2.09 -1.05 11.70
C PHE A 41 -0.58 -1.08 11.85
N TYR A 42 -0.10 -1.78 12.87
CA TYR A 42 1.33 -1.93 13.13
C TYR A 42 1.67 -3.40 13.25
N GLU A 43 2.42 -3.90 12.27
CA GLU A 43 2.75 -5.31 12.15
C GLU A 43 4.23 -5.54 12.43
N VAL A 44 4.52 -6.61 13.18
CA VAL A 44 5.88 -7.12 13.34
C VAL A 44 6.00 -8.33 12.43
N CYS A 45 6.71 -8.17 11.32
CA CYS A 45 6.92 -9.19 10.31
C CYS A 45 8.05 -10.15 10.73
N ASP A 46 8.28 -11.16 9.89
CA ASP A 46 9.42 -12.06 10.02
C ASP A 46 10.75 -11.28 10.05
N GLU A 47 11.74 -11.83 10.75
CA GLU A 47 13.09 -11.24 10.91
C GLU A 47 13.13 -9.89 11.66
N GLY A 48 12.04 -9.50 12.33
CA GLY A 48 12.02 -8.32 13.20
C GLY A 48 11.76 -7.00 12.46
N ASN A 49 11.39 -7.09 11.18
CA ASN A 49 10.86 -5.99 10.38
C ASN A 49 9.52 -5.51 10.96
N ARG A 50 9.25 -4.21 10.82
CA ARG A 50 8.09 -3.54 11.40
C ARG A 50 7.44 -2.67 10.35
N GLU A 51 6.14 -2.83 10.18
CA GLU A 51 5.39 -2.16 9.11
C GLU A 51 4.23 -1.37 9.69
N LEU A 52 4.10 -0.12 9.24
CA LEU A 52 2.99 0.75 9.54
C LEU A 52 2.11 0.85 8.28
N LEU A 53 0.89 0.38 8.40
CA LEU A 53 -0.07 0.21 7.31
C LEU A 53 -1.34 1.02 7.61
N ALA A 54 -2.08 1.37 6.56
CA ALA A 54 -3.38 2.03 6.66
C ALA A 54 -4.23 1.67 5.44
N ILE A 55 -5.55 1.67 5.60
CA ILE A 55 -6.47 1.45 4.48
C ILE A 55 -6.67 2.78 3.75
N GLY A 56 -6.26 2.85 2.48
CA GLY A 56 -6.47 4.00 1.60
C GLY A 56 -5.96 5.35 2.16
N PRO A 57 -4.70 5.45 2.60
CA PRO A 57 -4.19 6.69 3.18
C PRO A 57 -4.13 7.82 2.15
N ASP A 58 -4.64 9.00 2.52
CA ASP A 58 -4.37 10.22 1.77
C ASP A 58 -2.95 10.76 2.06
N ASP A 59 -2.49 11.72 1.26
CA ASP A 59 -1.14 12.29 1.40
C ASP A 59 -0.84 12.84 2.81
N THR A 60 -1.87 13.31 3.52
CA THR A 60 -1.73 13.87 4.88
C THR A 60 -1.52 12.75 5.90
N LEU A 61 -2.31 11.69 5.83
CA LEU A 61 -2.15 10.51 6.68
C LEU A 61 -0.82 9.83 6.38
N LEU A 62 -0.45 9.72 5.11
CA LEU A 62 0.81 9.11 4.68
C LEU A 62 2.01 9.90 5.21
N ALA A 63 1.99 11.24 5.18
CA ALA A 63 3.03 12.06 5.79
C ALA A 63 3.14 11.83 7.31
N LEU A 64 2.00 11.77 8.00
CA LEU A 64 1.94 11.50 9.44
C LEU A 64 2.51 10.11 9.78
N MET A 65 2.15 9.08 9.01
CA MET A 65 2.67 7.73 9.18
C MET A 65 4.19 7.69 9.02
N ILE A 66 4.74 8.41 8.04
CA ILE A 66 6.19 8.49 7.82
C ILE A 66 6.89 9.15 9.03
N ASP A 67 6.29 10.21 9.59
CA ASP A 67 6.84 10.86 10.78
C ASP A 67 6.74 9.97 12.03
N ILE A 68 5.64 9.24 12.20
CA ILE A 68 5.50 8.22 13.25
C ILE A 68 6.60 7.17 13.14
N ALA A 69 6.80 6.59 11.95
CA ALA A 69 7.82 5.57 11.71
C ALA A 69 9.24 6.08 12.01
N ARG A 70 9.56 7.32 11.60
CA ARG A 70 10.84 7.97 11.95
C ARG A 70 11.03 8.18 13.44
N LEU A 71 9.98 8.62 14.14
CA LEU A 71 10.01 8.93 15.57
C LEU A 71 10.06 7.67 16.45
N LEU A 72 9.50 6.55 15.98
CA LEU A 72 9.66 5.25 16.64
C LEU A 72 11.14 4.81 16.67
N GLY A 73 11.90 5.14 15.62
CA GLY A 73 13.35 4.93 15.58
C GLY A 73 13.78 3.47 15.70
N ASP A 74 12.87 2.55 15.39
CA ASP A 74 13.01 1.10 15.56
C ASP A 74 13.17 0.36 14.21
N GLY A 75 13.36 1.10 13.12
CA GLY A 75 13.42 0.57 11.77
C GLY A 75 12.07 0.35 11.10
N SER A 76 10.96 0.77 11.73
CA SER A 76 9.64 0.69 11.12
C SER A 76 9.57 1.45 9.80
N ARG A 77 8.82 0.90 8.85
CA ARG A 77 8.61 1.47 7.52
C ARG A 77 7.12 1.62 7.22
N VAL A 78 6.79 2.60 6.39
CA VAL A 78 5.42 2.76 5.87
C VAL A 78 5.33 2.03 4.54
N VAL A 79 4.45 1.05 4.46
CA VAL A 79 4.33 0.15 3.31
C VAL A 79 2.96 0.33 2.66
N GLY A 80 2.96 0.40 1.32
CA GLY A 80 1.74 0.48 0.52
C GLY A 80 1.25 -0.88 0.02
N ASP A 81 0.12 -0.86 -0.67
CA ASP A 81 -0.58 -2.06 -1.14
C ASP A 81 0.23 -2.86 -2.18
N GLU A 82 1.19 -2.26 -2.88
CA GLU A 82 2.07 -2.94 -3.85
C GLU A 82 3.41 -3.38 -3.22
N GLY A 83 3.57 -3.24 -1.90
CA GLY A 83 4.81 -3.55 -1.19
C GLY A 83 5.90 -2.49 -1.35
N GLU A 84 5.55 -1.29 -1.82
CA GLU A 84 6.46 -0.15 -1.86
C GLU A 84 6.63 0.48 -0.48
N THR A 85 7.86 0.89 -0.17
CA THR A 85 8.16 1.64 1.05
C THR A 85 8.16 3.14 0.77
N TYR A 86 7.41 3.90 1.54
CA TYR A 86 7.30 5.35 1.37
C TYR A 86 8.41 6.13 2.08
N VAL A 87 9.01 7.08 1.37
CA VAL A 87 9.96 8.07 1.91
C VAL A 87 9.29 9.43 2.11
N SER A 88 8.30 9.72 1.27
CA SER A 88 7.40 10.88 1.30
C SER A 88 6.09 10.51 0.60
N PRO A 89 5.00 11.29 0.73
CA PRO A 89 3.75 10.98 0.05
C PRO A 89 3.86 10.80 -1.48
N VAL A 90 4.81 11.49 -2.11
CA VAL A 90 5.00 11.45 -3.57
C VAL A 90 6.17 10.57 -4.01
N ARG A 91 6.84 9.88 -3.08
CA ARG A 91 8.05 9.09 -3.39
C ARG A 91 8.14 7.83 -2.55
N SER A 92 8.22 6.71 -3.24
CA SER A 92 8.45 5.38 -2.69
C SER A 92 9.63 4.69 -3.35
N TYR A 93 10.03 3.55 -2.79
CA TYR A 93 11.03 2.64 -3.33
C TYR A 93 10.73 1.20 -2.92
N THR A 94 11.28 0.24 -3.66
CA THR A 94 11.26 -1.17 -3.25
C THR A 94 12.36 -1.41 -2.22
N HIS A 95 11.99 -1.86 -1.02
CA HIS A 95 12.99 -2.19 0.00
C HIS A 95 13.77 -3.44 -0.40
N PRO A 96 15.09 -3.53 -0.09
CA PRO A 96 15.91 -4.70 -0.43
C PRO A 96 15.33 -6.03 0.07
N ASP A 97 14.72 -6.03 1.25
CA ASP A 97 14.12 -7.23 1.86
C ASP A 97 12.90 -7.74 1.07
N ASP A 98 12.19 -6.84 0.39
CA ASP A 98 11.01 -7.19 -0.41
C ASP A 98 11.39 -7.63 -1.82
N ALA A 99 12.64 -7.38 -2.26
CA ALA A 99 13.08 -7.65 -3.61
C ALA A 99 12.97 -9.15 -3.97
N ALA A 100 13.22 -10.05 -3.01
CA ALA A 100 13.10 -11.48 -3.21
C ALA A 100 11.62 -11.93 -3.30
N THR A 101 10.77 -11.41 -2.42
CA THR A 101 9.32 -11.68 -2.41
C THR A 101 8.65 -11.14 -3.67
N LEU A 102 8.98 -9.91 -4.08
CA LEU A 102 8.52 -9.31 -5.33
C LEU A 102 9.07 -10.06 -6.55
N ALA A 103 10.31 -10.53 -6.53
CA ALA A 103 10.81 -11.39 -7.62
C ALA A 103 10.04 -12.72 -7.72
N ALA A 104 9.59 -13.29 -6.59
CA ALA A 104 8.77 -14.50 -6.60
C ALA A 104 7.33 -14.23 -7.07
N VAL A 105 6.69 -13.13 -6.63
CA VAL A 105 5.29 -12.77 -6.94
C VAL A 105 5.15 -12.14 -8.33
N TYR A 106 6.04 -11.22 -8.71
CA TYR A 106 6.02 -10.51 -9.99
C TYR A 106 6.95 -11.09 -11.06
N GLY A 107 7.92 -11.93 -10.69
CA GLY A 107 8.74 -12.65 -11.67
C GLY A 107 7.94 -13.62 -12.54
N HIS A 108 6.77 -14.07 -12.07
CA HIS A 108 5.84 -14.87 -12.88
C HIS A 108 4.84 -14.02 -13.68
N ASN A 109 4.48 -12.83 -13.20
CA ASN A 109 3.30 -12.08 -13.66
C ASN A 109 3.62 -10.82 -14.50
N SER A 110 4.84 -10.30 -14.48
CA SER A 110 5.18 -9.05 -15.16
C SER A 110 5.34 -9.19 -16.69
N LEU A 111 5.77 -10.35 -17.18
CA LEU A 111 5.88 -10.65 -18.61
C LEU A 111 4.50 -10.87 -19.24
N GLY A 112 3.62 -11.61 -18.55
CA GLY A 112 2.26 -11.88 -19.02
C GLY A 112 1.39 -10.63 -19.07
N ARG A 113 1.44 -9.77 -18.04
CA ARG A 113 0.64 -8.54 -18.00
C ARG A 113 1.11 -7.51 -19.03
N LYS A 114 2.43 -7.31 -19.19
CA LYS A 114 2.98 -6.43 -20.25
C LYS A 114 2.66 -6.94 -21.66
N LEU A 115 2.71 -8.26 -21.87
CA LEU A 115 2.33 -8.87 -23.15
C LEU A 115 0.82 -8.73 -23.40
N PHE A 116 0.00 -8.90 -22.36
CA PHE A 116 -1.45 -8.72 -22.43
C PHE A 116 -1.81 -7.26 -22.74
N ASP A 117 -1.19 -6.28 -22.08
CA ASP A 117 -1.42 -4.84 -22.34
C ASP A 117 -0.96 -4.45 -23.75
N PHE A 118 0.15 -5.01 -24.22
CA PHE A 118 0.62 -4.84 -25.60
C PHE A 118 -0.38 -5.41 -26.63
N LEU A 119 -0.88 -6.63 -26.39
CA LEU A 119 -1.88 -7.27 -27.25
C LEU A 119 -3.20 -6.49 -27.23
N LEU A 120 -3.68 -6.07 -26.05
CA LEU A 120 -4.91 -5.29 -25.88
C LEU A 120 -4.86 -3.98 -26.69
N SER A 121 -3.70 -3.31 -26.68
CA SER A 121 -3.47 -2.08 -27.45
C SER A 121 -3.63 -2.29 -28.97
N ILE A 122 -3.18 -3.43 -29.50
CA ILE A 122 -3.33 -3.78 -30.92
C ILE A 122 -4.81 -4.11 -31.23
N TRP A 123 -5.48 -4.86 -30.34
CA TRP A 123 -6.88 -5.25 -30.52
C TRP A 123 -7.84 -4.04 -30.53
N ILE A 124 -7.59 -3.01 -29.72
CA ILE A 124 -8.39 -1.78 -29.71
C ILE A 124 -8.34 -1.06 -31.07
N LEU A 125 -7.16 -0.97 -31.68
CA LEU A 125 -6.99 -0.35 -33.01
C LEU A 125 -7.73 -1.12 -34.11
N LEU A 126 -7.68 -2.46 -34.06
CA LEU A 126 -8.43 -3.31 -34.99
C LEU A 126 -9.94 -3.19 -34.81
N LEU A 127 -10.43 -3.08 -33.57
CA LEU A 127 -11.84 -2.88 -33.26
C LEU A 127 -12.36 -1.53 -33.77
N LEU A 128 -11.60 -0.45 -33.56
CA LEU A 128 -11.93 0.87 -34.11
C LEU A 128 -11.97 0.85 -35.64
N TRP A 129 -11.00 0.18 -36.28
CA TRP A 129 -10.99 0.03 -37.74
C TRP A 129 -12.21 -0.77 -38.24
N LEU A 130 -12.56 -1.86 -37.56
CA LEU A 130 -13.74 -2.68 -37.89
C LEU A 130 -15.04 -1.89 -37.76
N ILE A 131 -15.19 -1.08 -36.72
CA ILE A 131 -16.37 -0.22 -36.53
C ILE A 131 -16.50 0.77 -37.69
N VAL A 132 -15.41 1.44 -38.10
CA VAL A 132 -15.42 2.36 -39.25
C VAL A 132 -15.75 1.62 -40.56
N PHE A 133 -15.19 0.43 -40.74
CA PHE A 133 -15.45 -0.40 -41.92
C PHE A 133 -16.92 -0.83 -42.02
N LEU A 134 -17.51 -1.31 -40.93
CA LEU A 134 -18.93 -1.67 -40.86
C LEU A 134 -19.85 -0.45 -41.08
N PHE A 135 -19.49 0.71 -40.54
CA PHE A 135 -20.25 1.95 -40.75
C PHE A 135 -20.24 2.39 -42.22
N LYS A 136 -19.13 2.15 -42.93
CA LYS A 136 -19.00 2.43 -44.37
C LYS A 136 -19.86 1.47 -45.20
N LEU A 137 -19.87 0.18 -44.84
CA LEU A 137 -20.65 -0.87 -45.50
C LEU A 137 -22.17 -0.71 -45.31
N TRP A 138 -22.60 -0.06 -44.23
CA TRP A 138 -24.02 0.21 -43.96
C TRP A 138 -24.56 1.43 -44.72
N LYS A 139 -23.69 2.27 -45.29
CA LYS A 139 -24.06 3.46 -46.07
C LYS A 139 -24.07 3.24 -47.59
N GLU A 140 -23.58 2.09 -48.06
CA GLU A 140 -23.73 1.61 -49.45
C GLU A 140 -24.94 0.68 -49.57
#